data_AF-A0A9P6I3X0-F1
#
_entry.id   AF-A0A9P6I3X0-F1
#
_cell.length_a   1.000
_cell.length_b   1.000
_cell.length_c   1.000
_cell.angle_alpha   90.00
_cell.angle_beta   90.00
_cell.angle_gamma   90.00
#
_symmetry.space_group_name_H-M   'P 1'
#
loop_
_entity.id
_entity.type
_entity.pdbx_description
1 polymer ?
#
loop_
_entity_poly.entity_id
_entity_poly.type
_entity_poly.pdbx_seq_one_letter_code
_entity_poly.pdbx_strand_id
1 'polypeptide(L)'
;MSTVADLVQLDDFQNIFSLKGKVAVISGGSRGLGLHTASGFLQSGCSRVYIVARSEGPLNDAAKALNALPNISPDAQAIAIVADISTQVGCIQMVDEISKTTDHVDILVANAGATFIGHMDAYREEDFDRVMRMNVSSVFFSAQKLSPLLQAGGTVQDPSRIIMVSSVADVVVGDMGEHGTYAYAASKAALVGPGVTLAMTFTMPESPRWLVRHSASDEALRILARYHANGDVDDPLVRLEYEEIMETLRADELNSATKYTDFSLPNNRPRLVLLVAIAIGTNWVGNGIITYYLSTILNTIGIRSTEQQAGLNLGLQIWNLILSTSAALSVDRVGRRPLWLTSTVGMLLSFIVVMGLSAAYDTQGQRNAVGLAVIPFLFVFFGFYDLAWTPLSYMYTVEILPYNLRTKGQAIFSVVQGLANAVNQWVNPIILDAIHWKYYAVYIGILAFYCVIIYRRFPETKGLTIEEIVIIFDGDRAKGVSPTARVVRDEPRVMGDCHSIRSEHADDISIKQNGMEGKSNGNVTASERV
;
A
#
# COMPACT_ATOMS: atom_id res chain seq x y z
N MET A 1 10.02 23.98 19.84
CA MET A 1 9.76 24.13 18.39
C MET A 1 11.06 24.54 17.74
N SER A 2 11.55 23.78 16.76
CA SER A 2 12.67 24.19 15.92
C SER A 2 12.33 25.51 15.23
N THR A 3 13.25 26.47 15.22
CA THR A 3 13.05 27.76 14.56
C THR A 3 13.08 27.58 13.03
N VAL A 4 12.55 28.55 12.29
CA VAL A 4 12.67 28.56 10.81
C VAL A 4 14.15 28.55 10.39
N ALA A 5 15.05 29.14 11.19
CA ALA A 5 16.49 29.10 10.97
C ALA A 5 17.08 27.70 11.13
N ASP A 6 16.64 26.94 12.14
CA ASP A 6 17.08 25.56 12.34
C ASP A 6 16.61 24.64 11.20
N LEU A 7 15.44 24.91 10.60
CA LEU A 7 14.89 24.11 9.51
C LEU A 7 15.61 24.30 8.16
N VAL A 8 16.29 25.43 7.95
CA VAL A 8 17.07 25.69 6.72
C VAL A 8 18.55 25.32 6.87
N GLN A 9 19.00 25.02 8.08
CA GLN A 9 20.37 24.60 8.33
C GLN A 9 20.46 23.08 8.18
N LEU A 10 20.81 22.64 6.95
CA LEU A 10 21.01 21.22 6.66
C LEU A 10 22.34 20.76 7.27
N ASP A 11 22.26 19.89 8.27
CA ASP A 11 23.43 19.23 8.83
C ASP A 11 24.09 18.32 7.79
N ASP A 12 25.40 18.46 7.64
CA ASP A 12 26.25 17.63 6.76
C ASP A 12 25.79 17.54 5.28
N PHE A 13 25.40 18.69 4.71
CA PHE A 13 24.88 18.81 3.34
C PHE A 13 25.69 18.06 2.27
N GLN A 14 27.02 18.08 2.40
CA GLN A 14 27.92 17.44 1.44
C GLN A 14 27.81 15.91 1.42
N ASN A 15 27.31 15.30 2.49
CA ASN A 15 27.22 13.85 2.64
C ASN A 15 25.79 13.30 2.58
N ILE A 16 24.76 14.14 2.36
CA ILE A 16 23.36 13.69 2.32
C ILE A 16 23.13 12.60 1.25
N PHE A 17 23.93 12.59 0.17
CA PHE A 17 23.88 11.59 -0.89
C PHE A 17 25.07 10.62 -0.88
N SER A 18 25.82 10.58 0.21
CA SER A 18 26.99 9.72 0.33
C SER A 18 26.59 8.25 0.46
N LEU A 19 27.29 7.37 -0.25
CA LEU A 19 27.24 5.93 -0.10
C LEU A 19 28.50 5.39 0.56
N LYS A 20 29.16 6.20 1.39
CA LYS A 20 30.44 5.88 2.02
C LYS A 20 30.39 4.52 2.73
N GLY A 21 31.29 3.62 2.33
CA GLY A 21 31.45 2.30 2.93
C GLY A 21 30.46 1.25 2.45
N LYS A 22 29.40 1.64 1.72
CA LYS A 22 28.33 0.74 1.27
C LYS A 22 28.80 -0.29 0.26
N VAL A 23 28.18 -1.46 0.30
CA VAL A 23 28.37 -2.57 -0.62
C VAL A 23 27.14 -2.72 -1.51
N ALA A 24 27.33 -2.62 -2.83
CA ALA A 24 26.23 -2.67 -3.79
C ALA A 24 26.38 -3.79 -4.81
N VAL A 25 25.26 -4.38 -5.21
CA VAL A 25 25.17 -5.39 -6.28
C VAL A 25 24.29 -4.83 -7.39
N ILE A 26 24.80 -4.80 -8.61
CA ILE A 26 24.10 -4.26 -9.79
C ILE A 26 24.01 -5.32 -10.86
N SER A 27 22.79 -5.76 -11.13
CA SER A 27 22.51 -6.66 -12.24
C SER A 27 22.53 -5.89 -13.57
N GLY A 28 23.14 -6.49 -14.60
CA GLY A 28 23.28 -5.87 -15.92
C GLY A 28 24.30 -4.72 -15.94
N GLY A 29 25.32 -4.78 -15.08
CA GLY A 29 26.29 -3.70 -14.89
C GLY A 29 27.38 -3.56 -15.97
N SER A 30 27.34 -4.35 -17.05
CA SER A 30 28.35 -4.28 -18.12
C SER A 30 28.15 -3.15 -19.11
N ARG A 31 26.94 -2.55 -19.20
CA ARG A 31 26.61 -1.46 -20.13
C ARG A 31 25.37 -0.68 -19.72
N GLY A 32 25.11 0.43 -20.41
CA GLY A 32 23.88 1.21 -20.28
C GLY A 32 23.66 1.73 -18.86
N LEU A 33 22.39 1.78 -18.42
CA LEU A 33 22.01 2.28 -17.10
C LEU A 33 22.77 1.60 -15.96
N GLY A 34 22.92 0.28 -15.98
CA GLY A 34 23.61 -0.46 -14.91
C GLY A 34 25.08 -0.06 -14.75
N LEU A 35 25.79 0.15 -15.86
CA LEU A 35 27.17 0.63 -15.82
C LEU A 35 27.28 2.05 -15.27
N HIS A 36 26.37 2.95 -15.67
CA HIS A 36 26.32 4.30 -15.14
C HIS A 36 25.97 4.32 -13.65
N THR A 37 25.04 3.48 -13.20
CA THR A 37 24.73 3.30 -11.78
C THR A 37 25.96 2.84 -11.00
N ALA A 38 26.72 1.86 -11.52
CA ALA A 38 27.94 1.38 -10.88
C ALA A 38 29.00 2.49 -10.73
N SER A 39 29.18 3.27 -11.80
CA SER A 39 30.08 4.43 -11.79
C SER A 39 29.65 5.49 -10.76
N GLY A 40 28.36 5.83 -10.72
CA GLY A 40 27.80 6.77 -9.76
C GLY A 40 27.95 6.30 -8.32
N PHE A 41 27.72 5.01 -8.06
CA PHE A 41 27.82 4.42 -6.72
C PHE A 41 29.26 4.46 -6.19
N LEU A 42 30.25 4.08 -7.01
CA LEU A 42 31.67 4.16 -6.64
C LEU A 42 32.10 5.60 -6.34
N GLN A 43 31.73 6.55 -7.20
CA GLN A 43 32.06 7.97 -7.00
C GLN A 43 31.30 8.61 -5.84
N SER A 44 30.16 8.05 -5.43
CA SER A 44 29.43 8.47 -4.23
C SER A 44 29.97 7.86 -2.93
N GLY A 45 30.98 6.98 -3.01
CA GLY A 45 31.69 6.44 -1.85
C GLY A 45 31.46 4.96 -1.54
N CYS A 46 30.76 4.19 -2.40
CA CYS A 46 30.64 2.75 -2.20
C CYS A 46 32.03 2.09 -2.11
N SER A 47 32.22 1.23 -1.11
CA SER A 47 33.46 0.49 -0.92
C SER A 47 33.57 -0.66 -1.92
N ARG A 48 32.45 -1.32 -2.24
CA ARG A 48 32.41 -2.40 -3.22
C ARG A 48 31.17 -2.30 -4.09
N VAL A 49 31.36 -2.47 -5.40
CA VAL A 49 30.28 -2.56 -6.36
C VAL A 49 30.45 -3.81 -7.20
N TYR A 50 29.58 -4.79 -6.99
CA TYR A 50 29.52 -6.00 -7.81
C TYR A 50 28.67 -5.73 -9.05
N ILE A 51 29.26 -5.92 -10.23
CA ILE A 51 28.52 -5.88 -11.50
C ILE A 51 28.32 -7.30 -12.01
N VAL A 52 27.07 -7.64 -12.33
CA VAL A 52 26.69 -9.00 -12.72
C VAL A 52 26.21 -9.01 -14.16
N ALA A 53 26.79 -9.87 -15.00
CA ALA A 53 26.31 -10.12 -16.36
C ALA A 53 26.75 -11.50 -16.87
N ARG A 54 26.17 -11.92 -17.99
CA ARG A 54 26.46 -13.23 -18.61
C ARG A 54 27.68 -13.24 -19.51
N SER A 55 27.99 -12.10 -20.13
CA SER A 55 29.07 -12.00 -21.11
C SER A 55 30.33 -11.50 -20.41
N GLU A 56 31.29 -12.39 -20.24
CA GLU A 56 32.52 -12.17 -19.47
C GLU A 56 33.37 -11.02 -20.01
N GLY A 57 33.64 -10.98 -21.32
CA GLY A 57 34.50 -9.96 -21.94
C GLY A 57 34.04 -8.53 -21.64
N PRO A 58 32.83 -8.12 -22.08
CA PRO A 58 32.29 -6.79 -21.80
C PRO A 58 32.17 -6.48 -20.30
N LEU A 59 31.91 -7.49 -19.46
CA LEU A 59 31.81 -7.30 -18.03
C LEU A 59 33.17 -7.00 -17.39
N ASN A 60 34.21 -7.71 -17.80
CA ASN A 60 35.57 -7.49 -17.33
C ASN A 60 36.11 -6.12 -17.80
N ASP A 61 35.79 -5.71 -19.03
CA ASP A 61 36.16 -4.39 -19.52
C ASP A 61 35.43 -3.27 -18.76
N ALA A 62 34.14 -3.47 -18.43
CA ALA A 62 33.39 -2.57 -17.57
C ALA A 62 34.00 -2.47 -16.17
N ALA A 63 34.35 -3.59 -15.53
CA ALA A 63 34.99 -3.57 -14.21
C ALA A 63 36.35 -2.86 -14.23
N LYS A 64 37.18 -3.08 -15.27
CA LYS A 64 38.44 -2.35 -15.44
C LYS A 64 38.21 -0.84 -15.57
N ALA A 65 37.25 -0.43 -16.40
CA ALA A 65 36.91 0.97 -16.58
C ALA A 65 36.42 1.62 -15.28
N LEU A 66 35.56 0.92 -14.52
CA LEU A 66 35.07 1.39 -13.23
C LEU A 66 36.18 1.54 -12.19
N ASN A 67 37.10 0.58 -12.11
CA ASN A 67 38.24 0.64 -11.19
C ASN A 67 39.28 1.72 -11.60
N ALA A 68 39.27 2.17 -12.85
CA ALA A 68 40.13 3.25 -13.33
C ALA A 68 39.50 4.65 -13.17
N LEU A 69 38.28 4.75 -12.61
CA LEU A 69 37.61 6.03 -12.46
C LEU A 69 38.39 6.96 -11.51
N PRO A 70 38.53 8.26 -11.87
CA PRO A 70 38.99 9.24 -10.90
C PRO A 70 37.91 9.45 -9.82
N ASN A 71 38.32 9.89 -8.63
CA ASN A 71 37.42 10.27 -7.53
C ASN A 71 36.57 9.12 -6.94
N ILE A 72 37.11 7.89 -6.94
CA ILE A 72 36.59 6.80 -6.10
C ILE A 72 37.38 6.71 -4.79
N SER A 73 36.83 6.06 -3.76
CA SER A 73 37.58 5.87 -2.51
C SER A 73 38.83 5.01 -2.74
N PRO A 74 39.94 5.21 -2.00
CA PRO A 74 41.20 4.50 -2.24
C PRO A 74 41.07 2.96 -2.21
N ASP A 75 40.17 2.44 -1.38
CA ASP A 75 39.89 1.01 -1.22
C ASP A 75 38.63 0.57 -1.99
N ALA A 76 38.05 1.44 -2.83
CA ALA A 76 36.85 1.11 -3.59
C ALA A 76 37.16 0.12 -4.71
N GLN A 77 36.31 -0.90 -4.87
CA GLN A 77 36.50 -1.93 -5.89
C GLN A 77 35.21 -2.24 -6.67
N ALA A 78 35.32 -2.23 -7.99
CA ALA A 78 34.33 -2.83 -8.89
C ALA A 78 34.71 -4.30 -9.16
N ILE A 79 33.80 -5.23 -8.87
CA ILE A 79 34.04 -6.68 -8.99
C ILE A 79 33.09 -7.26 -10.04
N ALA A 80 33.64 -7.91 -11.06
CA ALA A 80 32.87 -8.59 -12.11
C ALA A 80 32.43 -9.98 -11.65
N ILE A 81 31.13 -10.28 -11.77
CA ILE A 81 30.56 -11.61 -11.46
C ILE A 81 29.85 -12.13 -12.71
N VAL A 82 30.40 -13.19 -13.29
CA VAL A 82 29.82 -13.82 -14.50
C VAL A 82 28.75 -14.81 -14.08
N ALA A 83 27.48 -14.47 -14.28
CA ALA A 83 26.35 -15.32 -13.92
C ALA A 83 25.10 -15.07 -14.80
N ASP A 84 24.34 -16.12 -15.11
CA ASP A 84 23.02 -16.02 -15.75
C ASP A 84 21.88 -16.00 -14.73
N ILE A 85 21.60 -14.78 -14.25
CA ILE A 85 20.53 -14.50 -13.30
C ILE A 85 19.11 -14.69 -13.86
N SER A 86 18.93 -14.98 -15.16
CA SER A 86 17.62 -15.42 -15.69
C SER A 86 17.24 -16.82 -15.19
N THR A 87 18.19 -17.53 -14.57
CA THR A 87 18.02 -18.85 -13.97
C THR A 87 18.28 -18.81 -12.46
N GLN A 88 17.62 -19.69 -11.71
CA GLN A 88 17.84 -19.78 -10.27
C GLN A 88 19.26 -20.25 -9.92
N VAL A 89 19.84 -21.13 -10.74
CA VAL A 89 21.23 -21.60 -10.58
C VAL A 89 22.21 -20.43 -10.73
N GLY A 90 22.03 -19.57 -11.74
CA GLY A 90 22.88 -18.40 -11.89
C GLY A 90 22.69 -17.37 -10.78
N CYS A 91 21.49 -17.22 -10.23
CA CYS A 91 21.29 -16.40 -9.02
C CYS A 91 22.04 -16.96 -7.80
N ILE A 92 22.09 -18.29 -7.63
CA ILE A 92 22.86 -18.93 -6.55
C ILE A 92 24.35 -18.69 -6.76
N GLN A 93 24.86 -18.94 -7.97
CA GLN A 93 26.26 -18.69 -8.32
C GLN A 93 26.68 -17.24 -8.06
N MET A 94 25.82 -16.28 -8.44
CA MET A 94 26.04 -14.86 -8.14
C MET A 94 26.24 -14.61 -6.64
N VAL A 95 25.37 -15.16 -5.79
CA VAL A 95 25.45 -14.99 -4.33
C VAL A 95 26.68 -15.69 -3.75
N ASP A 96 26.99 -16.90 -4.22
CA ASP A 96 28.16 -17.65 -3.77
C ASP A 96 29.46 -16.89 -4.07
N GLU A 97 29.60 -16.28 -5.25
CA GLU A 97 30.77 -15.48 -5.60
C GLU A 97 30.86 -14.18 -4.78
N ILE A 98 29.73 -13.51 -4.54
CA ILE A 98 29.69 -12.29 -3.70
C ILE A 98 30.10 -12.63 -2.26
N SER A 99 29.56 -13.70 -1.70
CA SER A 99 29.79 -14.13 -0.30
C SER A 99 31.25 -14.48 0.00
N LYS A 100 32.08 -14.73 -1.01
CA LYS A 100 33.53 -14.95 -0.83
C LYS A 100 34.28 -13.69 -0.42
N THR A 101 33.72 -12.51 -0.69
CA THR A 101 34.43 -11.23 -0.59
C THR A 101 33.72 -10.21 0.31
N THR A 102 32.51 -10.52 0.77
CA THR A 102 31.76 -9.72 1.73
C THR A 102 30.78 -10.57 2.52
N ASP A 103 30.44 -10.12 3.73
CA ASP A 103 29.48 -10.71 4.64
C ASP A 103 28.09 -10.04 4.60
N HIS A 104 27.96 -8.91 3.90
CA HIS A 104 26.72 -8.17 3.78
C HIS A 104 26.57 -7.48 2.41
N VAL A 105 25.35 -7.07 2.09
CA VAL A 105 25.05 -6.19 0.95
C VAL A 105 24.09 -5.12 1.43
N ASP A 106 24.37 -3.86 1.11
CA ASP A 106 23.47 -2.75 1.45
C ASP A 106 22.46 -2.46 0.34
N ILE A 107 22.88 -2.57 -0.92
CA ILE A 107 22.07 -2.13 -2.06
C ILE A 107 22.05 -3.19 -3.14
N LEU A 108 20.86 -3.66 -3.52
CA LEU A 108 20.64 -4.45 -4.73
C LEU A 108 19.96 -3.57 -5.79
N VAL A 109 20.60 -3.37 -6.92
CA VAL A 109 20.00 -2.77 -8.11
C VAL A 109 19.63 -3.88 -9.11
N ALA A 110 18.35 -4.24 -9.10
CA ALA A 110 17.75 -5.18 -10.04
C ALA A 110 17.42 -4.46 -11.37
N ASN A 111 18.47 -4.13 -12.12
CA ASN A 111 18.41 -3.36 -13.36
C ASN A 111 18.42 -4.22 -14.63
N ALA A 112 18.98 -5.44 -14.58
CA ALA A 112 19.17 -6.23 -15.79
C ALA A 112 17.83 -6.50 -16.49
N GLY A 113 17.80 -6.25 -17.80
CA GLY A 113 16.58 -6.41 -18.58
C GLY A 113 16.83 -6.78 -20.03
N ALA A 114 15.79 -7.33 -20.65
CA ALA A 114 15.73 -7.69 -22.06
C ALA A 114 14.47 -7.10 -22.69
N THR A 115 14.57 -6.79 -23.97
CA THR A 115 13.46 -6.36 -24.83
C THR A 115 13.48 -7.23 -26.07
N PHE A 116 12.30 -7.54 -26.59
CA PHE A 116 12.17 -8.14 -27.91
C PHE A 116 11.14 -7.33 -28.70
N ILE A 117 11.53 -6.99 -29.92
CA ILE A 117 10.76 -6.19 -30.87
C ILE A 117 10.36 -7.11 -32.01
N GLY A 118 9.07 -7.18 -32.31
CA GLY A 118 8.59 -7.94 -33.46
C GLY A 118 7.10 -7.77 -33.70
N HIS A 119 6.68 -8.11 -34.92
CA HIS A 119 5.27 -8.16 -35.28
C HIS A 119 4.53 -9.23 -34.47
N MET A 120 3.26 -8.99 -34.14
CA MET A 120 2.47 -9.87 -33.27
C MET A 120 2.41 -11.31 -33.80
N ASP A 121 2.19 -11.48 -35.10
CA ASP A 121 2.08 -12.81 -35.74
C ASP A 121 3.39 -13.60 -35.75
N ALA A 122 4.54 -12.92 -35.65
CA ALA A 122 5.86 -13.55 -35.61
C ALA A 122 6.40 -13.73 -34.19
N TYR A 123 5.62 -13.35 -33.17
CA TYR A 123 6.05 -13.38 -31.78
C TYR A 123 6.09 -14.82 -31.26
N ARG A 124 7.29 -15.33 -31.00
CA ARG A 124 7.47 -16.70 -30.52
C ARG A 124 7.35 -16.74 -28.99
N GLU A 125 6.84 -17.86 -28.49
CA GLU A 125 6.76 -18.13 -27.05
C GLU A 125 8.13 -17.99 -26.36
N GLU A 126 9.19 -18.52 -26.97
CA GLU A 126 10.56 -18.42 -26.47
C GLU A 126 11.04 -16.99 -26.24
N ASP A 127 10.68 -16.07 -27.14
CA ASP A 127 11.07 -14.67 -27.05
C ASP A 127 10.31 -13.95 -25.94
N PHE A 128 9.02 -14.27 -25.77
CA PHE A 128 8.19 -13.79 -24.67
C PHE A 128 8.73 -14.28 -23.31
N ASP A 129 8.96 -15.59 -23.20
CA ASP A 129 9.47 -16.25 -22.02
C ASP A 129 10.84 -15.70 -21.59
N ARG A 130 11.73 -15.47 -22.56
CA ARG A 130 13.04 -14.90 -22.29
C ARG A 130 12.92 -13.50 -21.67
N VAL A 131 12.02 -12.66 -22.17
CA VAL A 131 11.79 -11.31 -21.64
C VAL A 131 11.20 -11.39 -20.23
N MET A 132 10.19 -12.24 -20.00
CA MET A 132 9.59 -12.42 -18.67
C MET A 132 10.58 -12.97 -17.64
N ARG A 133 11.36 -14.00 -17.99
CA ARG A 133 12.38 -14.57 -17.10
C ARG A 133 13.44 -13.54 -16.72
N MET A 134 13.89 -12.75 -17.70
CA MET A 134 14.90 -11.73 -17.45
C MET A 134 14.34 -10.55 -16.64
N ASN A 135 13.17 -10.03 -16.97
CA ASN A 135 12.67 -8.78 -16.40
C ASN A 135 11.89 -8.96 -15.10
N VAL A 136 11.34 -10.15 -14.84
CA VAL A 136 10.48 -10.43 -13.68
C VAL A 136 11.14 -11.46 -12.77
N SER A 137 11.38 -12.67 -13.29
CA SER A 137 11.88 -13.78 -12.47
C SER A 137 13.29 -13.49 -11.91
N SER A 138 14.19 -12.94 -12.73
CA SER A 138 15.55 -12.61 -12.26
C SER A 138 15.51 -11.62 -11.09
N VAL A 139 14.64 -10.61 -11.13
CA VAL A 139 14.53 -9.60 -10.07
C VAL A 139 14.09 -10.24 -8.77
N PHE A 140 13.02 -11.05 -8.80
CA PHE A 140 12.53 -11.74 -7.62
C PHE A 140 13.56 -12.72 -7.06
N PHE A 141 14.17 -13.56 -7.90
CA PHE A 141 15.12 -14.57 -7.42
C PHE A 141 16.46 -13.97 -6.98
N SER A 142 16.94 -12.91 -7.62
CA SER A 142 18.13 -12.20 -7.12
C SER A 142 17.86 -11.59 -5.74
N ALA A 143 16.70 -10.94 -5.54
CA ALA A 143 16.29 -10.42 -4.23
C ALA A 143 16.14 -11.54 -3.18
N GLN A 144 15.47 -12.63 -3.54
CA GLN A 144 15.28 -13.79 -2.66
C GLN A 144 16.62 -14.38 -2.22
N LYS A 145 17.56 -14.59 -3.16
CA LYS A 145 18.85 -15.23 -2.86
C LYS A 145 19.82 -14.31 -2.15
N LEU A 146 19.79 -13.01 -2.41
CA LEU A 146 20.59 -12.01 -1.69
C LEU A 146 20.00 -11.62 -0.33
N SER A 147 18.76 -12.02 -0.03
CA SER A 147 18.06 -11.64 1.20
C SER A 147 18.88 -11.89 2.47
N PRO A 148 19.63 -13.00 2.65
CA PRO A 148 20.46 -13.18 3.84
C PRO A 148 21.57 -12.13 3.99
N LEU A 149 22.26 -11.76 2.90
CA LEU A 149 23.30 -10.72 2.92
C LEU A 149 22.70 -9.32 3.11
N LEU A 150 21.53 -9.07 2.52
CA LEU A 150 20.78 -7.82 2.68
C LEU A 150 20.30 -7.64 4.13
N GLN A 151 19.82 -8.72 4.77
CA GLN A 151 19.41 -8.70 6.17
C GLN A 151 20.58 -8.57 7.13
N ALA A 152 21.76 -9.12 6.78
CA ALA A 152 22.97 -8.99 7.59
C ALA A 152 23.46 -7.53 7.70
N GLY A 153 23.33 -6.75 6.62
CA GLY A 153 23.74 -5.34 6.58
C GLY A 153 22.66 -4.34 7.04
N GLY A 154 21.38 -4.69 6.94
CA GLY A 154 20.28 -3.77 7.12
C GLY A 154 19.89 -3.55 8.59
N THR A 155 19.77 -2.29 9.00
CA THR A 155 19.24 -1.89 10.32
C THR A 155 17.99 -1.03 10.18
N VAL A 156 17.31 -0.70 11.28
CA VAL A 156 16.14 0.20 11.25
C VAL A 156 16.55 1.63 10.84
N GLN A 157 17.71 2.09 11.29
CA GLN A 157 18.25 3.42 11.01
C GLN A 157 18.84 3.51 9.60
N ASP A 158 19.42 2.42 9.12
CA ASP A 158 20.08 2.33 7.83
C ASP A 158 19.72 0.99 7.16
N PRO A 159 18.52 0.90 6.56
CA PRO A 159 18.02 -0.34 5.98
C PRO A 159 18.66 -0.61 4.61
N SER A 160 18.94 -1.88 4.35
CA SER A 160 19.31 -2.33 3.01
C SER A 160 18.19 -2.02 2.01
N ARG A 161 18.56 -1.72 0.77
CA ARG A 161 17.64 -1.26 -0.29
C ARG A 161 17.66 -2.21 -1.47
N ILE A 162 16.47 -2.55 -1.97
CA ILE A 162 16.31 -3.21 -3.26
C ILE A 162 15.69 -2.19 -4.23
N ILE A 163 16.43 -1.82 -5.26
CA ILE A 163 16.02 -0.90 -6.33
C ILE A 163 15.65 -1.75 -7.54
N MET A 164 14.37 -1.79 -7.89
CA MET A 164 13.86 -2.50 -9.05
C MET A 164 13.63 -1.53 -10.21
N VAL A 165 14.26 -1.77 -11.35
CA VAL A 165 14.18 -0.84 -12.49
C VAL A 165 13.05 -1.24 -13.43
N SER A 166 11.91 -0.54 -13.32
CA SER A 166 10.79 -0.65 -14.26
C SER A 166 11.00 0.25 -15.50
N SER A 167 9.93 0.62 -16.19
CA SER A 167 9.91 1.53 -17.34
C SER A 167 8.52 2.14 -17.47
N VAL A 168 8.39 3.37 -17.96
CA VAL A 168 7.09 4.02 -18.25
C VAL A 168 6.18 3.19 -19.18
N ALA A 169 6.76 2.25 -19.92
CA ALA A 169 6.02 1.23 -20.68
C ALA A 169 5.18 0.28 -19.79
N ASP A 170 5.28 0.35 -18.46
CA ASP A 170 4.41 -0.36 -17.52
C ASP A 170 3.00 0.24 -17.45
N VAL A 171 2.86 1.55 -17.64
CA VAL A 171 1.58 2.28 -17.59
C VAL A 171 1.10 2.76 -18.95
N VAL A 172 1.98 2.85 -19.95
CA VAL A 172 1.63 3.25 -21.32
C VAL A 172 1.82 2.08 -22.28
N VAL A 173 0.83 1.87 -23.15
CA VAL A 173 0.94 0.91 -24.26
C VAL A 173 2.03 1.39 -25.22
N GLY A 174 3.11 0.63 -25.35
CA GLY A 174 4.21 0.91 -26.28
C GLY A 174 3.80 0.73 -27.74
N ASP A 175 4.77 0.73 -28.66
CA ASP A 175 4.49 0.52 -30.08
C ASP A 175 3.78 -0.83 -30.32
N MET A 176 2.70 -0.82 -31.12
CA MET A 176 1.81 -1.97 -31.40
C MET A 176 1.85 -2.43 -32.88
N GLY A 177 2.78 -1.91 -33.67
CA GLY A 177 2.93 -2.20 -35.10
C GLY A 177 3.97 -3.27 -35.40
N GLU A 178 4.69 -3.12 -36.52
CA GLU A 178 5.83 -4.00 -36.90
C GLU A 178 6.95 -4.04 -35.85
N HIS A 179 7.03 -3.00 -35.01
CA HIS A 179 7.99 -2.88 -33.91
C HIS A 179 7.35 -3.08 -32.54
N GLY A 180 6.38 -4.00 -32.47
CA GLY A 180 5.69 -4.37 -31.24
C GLY A 180 6.60 -4.76 -30.09
N THR A 181 6.43 -4.15 -28.91
CA THR A 181 7.19 -4.46 -27.68
C THR A 181 6.35 -5.19 -26.62
N TYR A 182 5.50 -6.11 -27.07
CA TYR A 182 4.45 -6.76 -26.25
C TYR A 182 4.95 -7.36 -24.93
N ALA A 183 5.94 -8.27 -24.98
CA ALA A 183 6.46 -8.90 -23.75
C ALA A 183 7.18 -7.90 -22.84
N TYR A 184 7.80 -6.86 -23.42
CA TYR A 184 8.52 -5.86 -22.63
C TYR A 184 7.57 -5.05 -21.77
N ALA A 185 6.51 -4.47 -22.37
CA ALA A 185 5.48 -3.73 -21.63
C ALA A 185 4.83 -4.62 -20.54
N ALA A 186 4.43 -5.84 -20.91
CA ALA A 186 3.86 -6.80 -19.97
C ALA A 186 4.80 -7.12 -18.81
N SER A 187 6.09 -7.35 -19.09
CA SER A 187 7.08 -7.68 -18.07
C SER A 187 7.37 -6.52 -17.11
N LYS A 188 7.35 -5.28 -17.61
CA LYS A 188 7.57 -4.08 -16.77
C LYS A 188 6.37 -3.80 -15.88
N ALA A 189 5.15 -3.96 -16.39
CA ALA A 189 3.94 -3.94 -15.57
C ALA A 189 3.95 -5.06 -14.51
N ALA A 190 4.38 -6.27 -14.89
CA ALA A 190 4.45 -7.41 -13.98
C ALA A 190 5.44 -7.19 -12.82
N LEU A 191 6.46 -6.36 -12.98
CA LEU A 191 7.46 -6.08 -11.94
C LEU A 191 6.86 -5.41 -10.69
N VAL A 192 5.74 -4.69 -10.84
CA VAL A 192 5.03 -4.04 -9.73
C VAL A 192 4.57 -5.07 -8.70
N GLY A 193 4.09 -6.24 -9.14
CA GLY A 193 3.60 -7.30 -8.26
C GLY A 193 4.67 -7.83 -7.30
N PRO A 194 5.80 -8.39 -7.80
CA PRO A 194 6.92 -8.81 -6.97
C PRO A 194 7.50 -7.68 -6.11
N GLY A 195 7.55 -6.45 -6.63
CA GLY A 195 8.01 -5.29 -5.86
C GLY A 195 7.18 -5.03 -4.61
N VAL A 196 5.86 -4.95 -4.76
CA VAL A 196 4.93 -4.77 -3.64
C VAL A 196 4.97 -5.98 -2.71
N THR A 197 4.98 -7.20 -3.26
CA THR A 197 4.98 -8.43 -2.45
C THR A 197 6.25 -8.56 -1.62
N LEU A 198 7.43 -8.34 -2.20
CA LEU A 198 8.69 -8.38 -1.45
C LEU A 198 8.75 -7.28 -0.39
N ALA A 199 8.30 -6.07 -0.71
CA ALA A 199 8.23 -4.99 0.27
C ALA A 199 7.34 -5.37 1.46
N MET A 200 6.15 -5.93 1.21
CA MET A 200 5.25 -6.41 2.25
C MET A 200 5.88 -7.55 3.05
N THR A 201 6.44 -8.58 2.40
CA THR A 201 7.03 -9.75 3.07
C THR A 201 8.19 -9.38 4.01
N PHE A 202 9.02 -8.40 3.65
CA PHE A 202 10.16 -8.02 4.49
C PHE A 202 9.83 -6.99 5.58
N THR A 203 8.70 -6.28 5.48
CA THR A 203 8.38 -5.18 6.40
C THR A 203 7.14 -5.41 7.25
N MET A 204 6.20 -6.23 6.78
CA MET A 204 4.93 -6.45 7.47
C MET A 204 5.01 -7.72 8.34
N PRO A 205 4.69 -7.60 9.65
CA PRO A 205 4.56 -8.77 10.51
C PRO A 205 3.33 -9.57 10.11
N GLU A 206 3.33 -10.86 10.46
CA GLU A 206 2.15 -11.68 10.26
C GLU A 206 0.99 -11.23 11.14
N SER A 207 -0.24 -11.48 10.67
CA SER A 207 -1.44 -11.08 11.40
C SER A 207 -1.51 -11.82 12.76
N PRO A 208 -1.71 -11.12 13.90
CA PRO A 208 -1.90 -11.78 15.19
C PRO A 208 -3.02 -12.82 15.19
N ARG A 209 -4.11 -12.55 14.47
CA ARG A 209 -5.24 -13.48 14.28
C ARG A 209 -4.83 -14.75 13.52
N TRP A 210 -3.95 -14.62 12.52
CA TRP A 210 -3.42 -15.78 11.78
C TRP A 210 -2.47 -16.60 12.65
N LEU A 211 -1.60 -15.94 13.43
CA LEU A 211 -0.64 -16.59 14.33
C LEU A 211 -1.34 -17.38 15.44
N VAL A 212 -2.35 -16.80 16.08
CA VAL A 212 -3.17 -17.48 17.08
C VAL A 212 -3.78 -18.76 16.50
N ARG A 213 -4.35 -18.70 15.29
CA ARG A 213 -4.92 -19.87 14.61
C ARG A 213 -3.89 -20.96 14.30
N HIS A 214 -2.63 -20.61 14.07
CA HIS A 214 -1.55 -21.57 13.82
C HIS A 214 -0.79 -21.96 15.11
N SER A 215 -1.40 -21.74 16.28
CA SER A 215 -0.83 -22.06 17.60
C SER A 215 0.44 -21.28 17.98
N ALA A 216 0.75 -20.17 17.30
CA ALA A 216 1.87 -19.26 17.59
C ALA A 216 1.43 -18.08 18.50
N SER A 217 0.87 -18.41 19.66
CA SER A 217 0.23 -17.44 20.57
C SER A 217 1.17 -16.40 21.16
N ASP A 218 2.38 -16.79 21.56
CA ASP A 218 3.36 -15.87 22.17
C ASP A 218 3.92 -14.85 21.17
N GLU A 219 3.94 -15.20 19.88
CA GLU A 219 4.33 -14.27 18.81
C GLU A 219 3.20 -13.28 18.53
N ALA A 220 1.95 -13.73 18.53
CA ALA A 220 0.79 -12.85 18.41
C ALA A 220 0.74 -11.80 19.54
N LEU A 221 0.97 -12.22 20.79
CA LEU A 221 1.06 -11.31 21.94
C LEU A 221 2.19 -10.29 21.80
N ARG A 222 3.39 -10.72 21.38
CA ARG A 222 4.53 -9.81 21.16
C ARG A 222 4.25 -8.78 20.06
N ILE A 223 3.57 -9.17 18.99
CA ILE A 223 3.18 -8.25 17.92
C ILE A 223 2.14 -7.25 18.43
N LEU A 224 1.09 -7.70 19.11
CA LEU A 224 0.09 -6.81 19.72
C LEU A 224 0.75 -5.82 20.69
N ALA A 225 1.62 -6.31 21.58
CA ALA A 225 2.37 -5.48 22.51
C ALA A 225 3.22 -4.42 21.79
N ARG A 226 3.99 -4.83 20.77
CA ARG A 226 4.86 -3.91 20.01
C ARG A 226 4.07 -2.77 19.37
N TYR A 227 2.94 -3.06 18.74
CA TYR A 227 2.19 -2.05 17.97
C TYR A 227 1.15 -1.28 18.79
N HIS A 228 0.58 -1.86 19.85
CA HIS A 228 -0.50 -1.24 20.63
C HIS A 228 -0.08 -0.76 22.02
N ALA A 229 1.03 -1.28 22.58
CA ALA A 229 1.50 -0.95 23.93
C ALA A 229 3.03 -0.70 24.02
N ASN A 230 3.68 -0.30 22.92
CA ASN A 230 5.13 -0.03 22.86
C ASN A 230 6.02 -1.17 23.40
N GLY A 231 5.53 -2.41 23.32
CA GLY A 231 6.23 -3.62 23.76
C GLY A 231 5.81 -4.16 25.12
N ASP A 232 4.88 -3.50 25.83
CA ASP A 232 4.34 -4.02 27.08
C ASP A 232 3.30 -5.12 26.81
N VAL A 233 3.61 -6.35 27.20
CA VAL A 233 2.74 -7.53 27.03
C VAL A 233 1.69 -7.61 28.15
N ASP A 234 1.94 -6.94 29.27
CA ASP A 234 1.06 -6.95 30.44
C ASP A 234 0.03 -5.80 30.41
N ASP A 235 0.09 -4.94 29.40
CA ASP A 235 -0.89 -3.88 29.20
C ASP A 235 -2.32 -4.48 29.10
N PRO A 236 -3.29 -3.95 29.88
CA PRO A 236 -4.66 -4.45 29.88
C PRO A 236 -5.32 -4.48 28.50
N LEU A 237 -4.99 -3.56 27.59
CA LEU A 237 -5.52 -3.52 26.23
C LEU A 237 -5.01 -4.70 25.41
N VAL A 238 -3.71 -5.01 25.50
CA VAL A 238 -3.09 -6.12 24.74
C VAL A 238 -3.67 -7.45 25.18
N ARG A 239 -3.83 -7.66 26.49
CA ARG A 239 -4.44 -8.87 27.03
C ARG A 239 -5.90 -9.01 26.63
N LEU A 240 -6.67 -7.92 26.71
CA LEU A 240 -8.08 -7.92 26.29
C LEU A 240 -8.23 -8.28 24.81
N GLU A 241 -7.47 -7.62 23.93
CA GLU A 241 -7.52 -7.90 22.48
C GLU A 241 -7.08 -9.33 22.16
N TYR A 242 -6.06 -9.84 22.85
CA TYR A 242 -5.63 -11.23 22.68
C TYR A 242 -6.71 -12.22 23.13
N GLU A 243 -7.38 -11.98 24.26
CA GLU A 243 -8.49 -12.80 24.74
C GLU A 243 -9.67 -12.79 23.76
N GLU A 244 -10.06 -11.63 23.23
CA GLU A 244 -11.13 -11.51 22.22
C GLU A 244 -10.81 -12.30 20.94
N ILE A 245 -9.57 -12.23 20.46
CA ILE A 245 -9.11 -13.00 19.30
C ILE A 245 -9.16 -14.51 19.58
N MET A 246 -8.72 -14.93 20.77
CA MET A 246 -8.74 -16.34 21.18
C MET A 246 -10.17 -16.88 21.28
N GLU A 247 -11.09 -16.13 21.88
CA GLU A 247 -12.48 -16.54 22.06
C GLU A 247 -13.20 -16.67 20.70
N THR A 248 -13.01 -15.69 19.82
CA THR A 248 -13.60 -15.72 18.48
C THR A 248 -13.04 -16.84 17.61
N LEU A 249 -11.73 -17.09 17.65
CA LEU A 249 -11.13 -18.19 16.90
C LEU A 249 -11.54 -19.57 17.43
N ARG A 250 -11.69 -19.74 18.75
CA ARG A 250 -12.25 -20.97 19.34
C ARG A 250 -13.70 -21.20 18.92
N ALA A 251 -14.51 -20.15 18.90
CA ALA A 251 -15.89 -20.22 18.41
C ALA A 251 -15.94 -20.56 16.91
N ASP A 252 -14.96 -20.09 16.12
CA ASP A 252 -14.82 -20.39 14.69
C ASP A 252 -14.29 -21.81 14.43
N GLU A 253 -13.36 -22.35 15.23
CA GLU A 253 -12.85 -23.73 15.09
C GLU A 253 -13.95 -24.77 15.33
N LEU A 254 -14.87 -24.49 16.25
CA LEU A 254 -16.07 -25.30 16.47
C LEU A 254 -17.04 -25.28 15.27
N ASN A 255 -16.96 -24.24 14.43
CA ASN A 255 -17.75 -24.06 13.20
C ASN A 255 -16.90 -24.35 11.96
N SER A 256 -16.63 -25.64 11.72
CA SER A 256 -15.83 -26.17 10.61
C SER A 256 -16.08 -25.53 9.22
N ALA A 257 -15.00 -25.32 8.45
CA ALA A 257 -14.91 -24.95 7.04
C ALA A 257 -16.16 -24.26 6.43
N THR A 258 -16.21 -22.92 6.54
CA THR A 258 -17.27 -22.09 5.94
C THR A 258 -17.46 -22.43 4.45
N LYS A 259 -18.70 -22.43 3.98
CA LYS A 259 -19.08 -22.61 2.57
C LYS A 259 -19.68 -21.31 2.04
N TYR A 260 -19.69 -21.13 0.72
CA TYR A 260 -20.38 -19.98 0.10
C TYR A 260 -21.89 -19.96 0.41
N THR A 261 -22.48 -21.11 0.71
CA THR A 261 -23.87 -21.25 1.14
C THR A 261 -24.16 -20.57 2.48
N ASP A 262 -23.15 -20.33 3.31
CA ASP A 262 -23.32 -19.76 4.65
C ASP A 262 -23.75 -18.29 4.61
N PHE A 263 -23.55 -17.60 3.48
CA PHE A 263 -24.12 -16.28 3.24
C PHE A 263 -25.65 -16.30 3.07
N SER A 264 -26.23 -17.46 2.76
CA SER A 264 -27.68 -17.63 2.66
C SER A 264 -28.35 -17.82 4.02
N LEU A 265 -27.58 -17.90 5.11
CA LEU A 265 -28.12 -17.94 6.47
C LEU A 265 -28.76 -16.60 6.84
N PRO A 266 -29.89 -16.58 7.57
CA PRO A 266 -30.62 -15.35 7.91
C PRO A 266 -29.75 -14.25 8.55
N ASN A 267 -28.74 -14.68 9.31
CA ASN A 267 -27.78 -13.83 10.01
C ASN A 267 -26.79 -13.12 9.08
N ASN A 268 -26.34 -13.82 8.02
CA ASN A 268 -25.33 -13.31 7.09
C ASN A 268 -25.94 -12.61 5.86
N ARG A 269 -27.23 -12.78 5.61
CA ARG A 269 -27.95 -12.15 4.48
C ARG A 269 -27.84 -10.61 4.48
N PRO A 270 -28.04 -9.90 5.60
CA PRO A 270 -27.87 -8.44 5.62
C PRO A 270 -26.45 -8.01 5.23
N ARG A 271 -25.44 -8.75 5.70
CA ARG A 271 -24.02 -8.52 5.39
C ARG A 271 -23.75 -8.72 3.88
N LEU A 272 -24.29 -9.78 3.29
CA LEU A 272 -24.19 -10.03 1.84
C LEU A 272 -24.86 -8.91 1.03
N VAL A 273 -26.05 -8.46 1.42
CA VAL A 273 -26.77 -7.38 0.72
C VAL A 273 -25.98 -6.07 0.77
N LEU A 274 -25.44 -5.71 1.93
CA LEU A 274 -24.57 -4.55 2.10
C LEU A 274 -23.32 -4.65 1.21
N LEU A 275 -22.66 -5.81 1.22
CA LEU A 275 -21.47 -6.07 0.43
C LEU A 275 -21.72 -5.92 -1.08
N VAL A 276 -22.80 -6.52 -1.58
CA VAL A 276 -23.19 -6.43 -3.00
C VAL A 276 -23.58 -4.99 -3.37
N ALA A 277 -24.31 -4.30 -2.50
CA ALA A 277 -24.69 -2.90 -2.73
C ALA A 277 -23.45 -2.00 -2.82
N ILE A 278 -22.47 -2.16 -1.93
CA ILE A 278 -21.22 -1.38 -2.00
C ILE A 278 -20.44 -1.73 -3.28
N ALA A 279 -20.32 -3.02 -3.63
CA ALA A 279 -19.60 -3.47 -4.84
C ALA A 279 -20.18 -2.90 -6.15
N ILE A 280 -21.51 -2.82 -6.27
CA ILE A 280 -22.17 -2.17 -7.41
C ILE A 280 -21.96 -0.66 -7.33
N GLY A 281 -22.10 -0.10 -6.13
CA GLY A 281 -21.98 1.34 -5.89
C GLY A 281 -20.61 1.90 -6.26
N THR A 282 -19.51 1.15 -6.11
CA THR A 282 -18.17 1.62 -6.52
C THR A 282 -18.05 1.97 -8.00
N ASN A 283 -19.00 1.53 -8.82
CA ASN A 283 -19.04 1.77 -10.26
C ASN A 283 -20.25 2.61 -10.69
N TRP A 284 -21.40 2.42 -10.04
CA TRP A 284 -22.68 2.96 -10.52
C TRP A 284 -23.09 4.28 -9.87
N VAL A 285 -22.31 4.81 -8.93
CA VAL A 285 -22.55 6.17 -8.37
C VAL A 285 -22.05 7.29 -9.28
N GLY A 286 -21.48 6.95 -10.45
CA GLY A 286 -21.20 7.89 -11.54
C GLY A 286 -19.74 8.32 -11.70
N ASN A 287 -18.84 7.80 -10.88
CA ASN A 287 -17.40 7.96 -11.06
C ASN A 287 -16.94 7.49 -12.46
N GLY A 288 -17.44 6.33 -12.92
CA GLY A 288 -17.06 5.76 -14.21
C GLY A 288 -17.38 6.68 -15.41
N ILE A 289 -18.49 7.43 -15.35
CA ILE A 289 -18.83 8.35 -16.44
C ILE A 289 -17.80 9.46 -16.57
N ILE A 290 -17.42 10.05 -15.45
CA ILE A 290 -16.54 11.22 -15.49
C ILE A 290 -15.12 10.75 -15.78
N THR A 291 -14.64 9.66 -15.17
CA THR A 291 -13.27 9.18 -15.39
C THR A 291 -13.05 8.69 -16.83
N TYR A 292 -13.93 7.85 -17.36
CA TYR A 292 -13.69 7.21 -18.66
C TYR A 292 -14.13 8.08 -19.84
N TYR A 293 -15.10 8.97 -19.63
CA TYR A 293 -15.66 9.81 -20.68
C TYR A 293 -15.41 11.30 -20.44
N LEU A 294 -14.42 11.67 -19.60
CA LEU A 294 -14.06 13.07 -19.35
C LEU A 294 -13.85 13.82 -20.67
N SER A 295 -13.00 13.29 -21.55
CA SER A 295 -12.73 13.90 -22.87
C SER A 295 -13.99 14.03 -23.72
N THR A 296 -14.88 13.02 -23.72
CA THR A 296 -16.15 13.08 -24.45
C THR A 296 -17.05 14.18 -23.88
N ILE A 297 -17.17 14.28 -22.56
CA ILE A 297 -17.94 15.34 -21.88
C ILE A 297 -17.32 16.71 -22.20
N LEU A 298 -16.01 16.87 -22.08
CA LEU A 298 -15.29 18.10 -22.39
C LEU A 298 -15.48 18.52 -23.85
N ASN A 299 -15.49 17.56 -24.78
CA ASN A 299 -15.79 17.81 -26.19
C ASN A 299 -17.22 18.33 -26.40
N THR A 300 -18.21 17.78 -25.67
CA THR A 300 -19.61 18.24 -25.78
C THR A 300 -19.81 19.67 -25.27
N ILE A 301 -18.98 20.15 -24.34
CA ILE A 301 -19.04 21.53 -23.82
C ILE A 301 -18.09 22.51 -24.53
N GLY A 302 -17.44 22.08 -25.61
CA GLY A 302 -16.63 22.93 -26.49
C GLY A 302 -15.12 22.94 -26.22
N ILE A 303 -14.61 22.14 -25.26
CA ILE A 303 -13.17 22.03 -24.98
C ILE A 303 -12.59 20.87 -25.78
N ARG A 304 -11.97 21.17 -26.92
CA ARG A 304 -11.41 20.17 -27.85
C ARG A 304 -9.89 20.10 -27.86
N SER A 305 -9.20 20.98 -27.14
CA SER A 305 -7.73 20.98 -27.09
C SER A 305 -7.22 19.83 -26.23
N THR A 306 -6.41 18.95 -26.82
CA THR A 306 -5.79 17.80 -26.13
C THR A 306 -4.96 18.23 -24.93
N GLU A 307 -4.20 19.32 -25.04
CA GLU A 307 -3.37 19.85 -23.95
C GLU A 307 -4.23 20.31 -22.77
N GLN A 308 -5.34 21.01 -23.05
CA GLN A 308 -6.26 21.46 -22.00
C GLN A 308 -6.99 20.29 -21.34
N GLN A 309 -7.45 19.29 -22.13
CA GLN A 309 -8.08 18.09 -21.58
C GLN A 309 -7.12 17.27 -20.72
N ALA A 310 -5.87 17.10 -21.17
CA ALA A 310 -4.83 16.43 -20.40
C ALA A 310 -4.52 17.19 -19.11
N GLY A 311 -4.39 18.52 -19.16
CA GLY A 311 -4.19 19.36 -17.99
C GLY A 311 -5.33 19.28 -16.98
N LEU A 312 -6.58 19.26 -17.44
CA LEU A 312 -7.75 19.08 -16.58
C LEU A 312 -7.80 17.69 -15.96
N ASN A 313 -7.50 16.64 -16.72
CA ASN A 313 -7.42 15.28 -16.20
C ASN A 313 -6.31 15.17 -15.14
N LEU A 314 -5.12 15.73 -15.39
CA LEU A 314 -4.03 15.77 -14.42
C LEU A 314 -4.44 16.51 -13.14
N GLY A 315 -5.07 17.69 -13.29
CA GLY A 315 -5.58 18.46 -12.16
C GLY A 315 -6.61 17.68 -11.34
N LEU A 316 -7.49 16.92 -12.01
CA LEU A 316 -8.47 16.07 -11.36
C LEU A 316 -7.81 14.93 -10.57
N GLN A 317 -6.73 14.32 -11.07
CA GLN A 317 -6.01 13.28 -10.33
C GLN A 317 -5.26 13.83 -9.11
N ILE A 318 -4.66 15.02 -9.23
CA ILE A 318 -4.04 15.71 -8.08
C ILE A 318 -5.10 16.03 -7.03
N TRP A 319 -6.25 16.55 -7.47
CA TRP A 319 -7.40 16.81 -6.60
C TRP A 319 -7.86 15.54 -5.86
N ASN A 320 -8.00 14.43 -6.58
CA ASN A 320 -8.43 13.16 -6.01
C ASN A 320 -7.42 12.64 -4.98
N LEU A 321 -6.12 12.75 -5.27
CA LEU A 321 -5.07 12.33 -4.35
C LEU A 321 -5.13 13.11 -3.02
N ILE A 322 -5.27 14.44 -3.09
CA ILE A 322 -5.32 15.31 -1.90
C ILE A 322 -6.55 14.99 -1.05
N LEU A 323 -7.72 14.87 -1.68
CA LEU A 323 -8.97 14.64 -0.95
C LEU A 323 -9.10 13.22 -0.43
N SER A 324 -8.72 12.21 -1.22
CA SER A 324 -8.72 10.82 -0.78
C SER A 324 -7.81 10.61 0.43
N THR A 325 -6.62 11.22 0.41
CA THR A 325 -5.68 11.13 1.54
C THR A 325 -6.25 11.84 2.77
N SER A 326 -6.82 13.03 2.60
CA SER A 326 -7.43 13.80 3.69
C SER A 326 -8.63 13.08 4.31
N ALA A 327 -9.45 12.45 3.48
CA ALA A 327 -10.60 11.66 3.91
C ALA A 327 -10.17 10.40 4.67
N ALA A 328 -9.16 9.67 4.16
CA ALA A 328 -8.60 8.50 4.83
C ALA A 328 -8.09 8.84 6.24
N LEU A 329 -7.41 9.98 6.43
CA LEU A 329 -6.92 10.42 7.73
C LEU A 329 -8.04 10.89 8.69
N SER A 330 -9.20 11.26 8.16
CA SER A 330 -10.33 11.82 8.93
C SER A 330 -11.41 10.79 9.26
N VAL A 331 -11.33 9.59 8.67
CA VAL A 331 -12.38 8.56 8.72
C VAL A 331 -12.71 8.12 10.15
N ASP A 332 -11.69 8.02 11.00
CA ASP A 332 -11.84 7.60 12.40
C ASP A 332 -12.39 8.71 13.29
N ARG A 333 -12.25 9.98 12.89
CA ARG A 333 -12.81 11.12 13.64
C ARG A 333 -14.29 11.31 13.37
N VAL A 334 -14.72 11.24 12.10
CA VAL A 334 -16.10 11.58 11.70
C VAL A 334 -17.06 10.39 11.88
N GLY A 335 -16.60 9.17 11.64
CA GLY A 335 -17.45 7.96 11.61
C GLY A 335 -17.96 7.64 10.21
N ARG A 336 -18.32 6.37 10.00
CA ARG A 336 -18.52 5.82 8.64
C ARG A 336 -19.87 6.23 8.06
N ARG A 337 -20.95 6.19 8.84
CA ARG A 337 -22.31 6.49 8.34
C ARG A 337 -22.50 7.96 7.94
N PRO A 338 -22.03 8.95 8.71
CA PRO A 338 -22.07 10.35 8.28
C PRO A 338 -21.30 10.58 6.98
N LEU A 339 -20.11 9.97 6.83
CA LEU A 339 -19.31 10.08 5.61
C LEU A 339 -20.02 9.52 4.38
N TRP A 340 -20.59 8.32 4.49
CA TRP A 340 -21.38 7.73 3.39
C TRP A 340 -22.55 8.63 2.96
N LEU A 341 -23.25 9.24 3.92
CA LEU A 341 -24.38 10.13 3.64
C LEU A 341 -23.94 11.47 3.03
N THR A 342 -22.96 12.15 3.64
CA THR A 342 -22.48 13.46 3.13
C THR A 342 -21.88 13.32 1.75
N SER A 343 -21.11 12.26 1.51
CA SER A 343 -20.55 11.92 0.19
C SER A 343 -21.66 11.72 -0.84
N THR A 344 -22.63 10.85 -0.56
CA THR A 344 -23.68 10.50 -1.55
C THR A 344 -24.61 11.68 -1.83
N VAL A 345 -24.95 12.49 -0.82
CA VAL A 345 -25.76 13.70 -0.99
C VAL A 345 -25.00 14.77 -1.76
N GLY A 346 -23.71 14.99 -1.46
CA GLY A 346 -22.89 15.96 -2.19
C GLY A 346 -22.70 15.60 -3.67
N MET A 347 -22.49 14.32 -3.97
CA MET A 347 -22.48 13.81 -5.34
C MET A 347 -23.82 14.01 -6.06
N LEU A 348 -24.94 13.71 -5.38
CA LEU A 348 -26.29 13.90 -5.93
C LEU A 348 -26.53 15.37 -6.33
N LEU A 349 -26.24 16.30 -5.43
CA LEU A 349 -26.39 17.74 -5.70
C LEU A 349 -25.49 18.20 -6.84
N SER A 350 -24.25 17.70 -6.90
CA SER A 350 -23.30 18.03 -7.97
C SER A 350 -23.81 17.59 -9.34
N PHE A 351 -24.36 16.37 -9.44
CA PHE A 351 -24.93 15.88 -10.70
C PHE A 351 -26.23 16.57 -11.12
N ILE A 352 -27.06 17.01 -10.17
CA ILE A 352 -28.24 17.84 -10.50
C ILE A 352 -27.78 19.14 -11.17
N VAL A 353 -26.73 19.78 -10.64
CA VAL A 353 -26.17 21.01 -11.22
C VAL A 353 -25.51 20.74 -12.58
N VAL A 354 -24.68 19.70 -12.69
CA VAL A 354 -24.05 19.30 -13.97
C VAL A 354 -25.09 19.05 -15.04
N MET A 355 -26.14 18.29 -14.73
CA MET A 355 -27.24 18.02 -15.67
C MET A 355 -27.94 19.31 -16.10
N GLY A 356 -28.24 20.22 -15.17
CA GLY A 356 -28.88 21.50 -15.46
C GLY A 356 -28.01 22.41 -16.35
N LEU A 357 -26.71 22.48 -16.08
CA LEU A 357 -25.75 23.25 -16.88
C LEU A 357 -25.57 22.66 -18.28
N SER A 358 -25.47 21.33 -18.39
CA SER A 358 -25.40 20.65 -19.69
C SER A 358 -26.66 20.87 -20.53
N ALA A 359 -27.85 20.84 -19.91
CA ALA A 359 -29.12 21.14 -20.59
C ALA A 359 -29.21 22.62 -21.04
N ALA A 360 -28.72 23.55 -20.21
CA ALA A 360 -28.67 24.97 -20.55
C ALA A 360 -27.68 25.25 -21.69
N TYR A 361 -26.56 24.53 -21.75
CA TYR A 361 -25.58 24.65 -22.84
C TYR A 361 -26.17 24.24 -24.20
N ASP A 362 -26.94 23.15 -24.20
CA ASP A 362 -27.61 22.61 -25.39
C ASP A 362 -28.72 23.55 -25.89
N THR A 363 -29.50 24.14 -24.99
CA THR A 363 -30.64 25.01 -25.33
C THR A 363 -30.28 26.45 -25.68
N GLN A 364 -29.20 27.01 -25.12
CA GLN A 364 -28.80 28.42 -25.32
C GLN A 364 -27.76 28.64 -26.43
N GLY A 365 -27.57 27.66 -27.32
CA GLY A 365 -26.68 27.78 -28.47
C GLY A 365 -25.19 27.76 -28.11
N GLN A 366 -24.78 26.86 -27.21
CA GLN A 366 -23.36 26.55 -26.95
C GLN A 366 -22.52 27.74 -26.46
N ARG A 367 -23.07 28.54 -25.54
CA ARG A 367 -22.30 29.62 -24.89
C ARG A 367 -21.15 29.02 -24.08
N ASN A 368 -19.92 29.38 -24.44
CA ASN A 368 -18.68 28.91 -23.79
C ASN A 368 -18.70 29.06 -22.26
N ALA A 369 -19.34 30.10 -21.72
CA ALA A 369 -19.42 30.34 -20.28
C ALA A 369 -20.19 29.23 -19.52
N VAL A 370 -21.26 28.68 -20.11
CA VAL A 370 -22.06 27.61 -19.49
C VAL A 370 -21.31 26.28 -19.53
N GLY A 371 -20.55 26.03 -20.61
CA GLY A 371 -19.68 24.86 -20.72
C GLY A 371 -18.56 24.88 -19.67
N LEU A 372 -17.88 26.02 -19.52
CA LEU A 372 -16.83 26.19 -18.50
C LEU A 372 -17.35 26.01 -17.07
N ALA A 373 -18.61 26.36 -16.80
CA ALA A 373 -19.22 26.18 -15.48
C ALA A 373 -19.41 24.70 -15.09
N VAL A 374 -19.45 23.75 -16.03
CA VAL A 374 -19.58 22.32 -15.73
C VAL A 374 -18.34 21.78 -15.01
N ILE A 375 -17.15 22.28 -15.36
CA ILE A 375 -15.86 21.72 -14.93
C ILE A 375 -15.68 21.76 -13.41
N PRO A 376 -15.86 22.90 -12.71
CA PRO A 376 -15.74 22.94 -11.25
C PRO A 376 -16.68 21.95 -10.54
N PHE A 377 -17.88 21.72 -11.06
CA PHE A 377 -18.82 20.77 -10.45
C PHE A 377 -18.39 19.30 -10.66
N LEU A 378 -17.61 18.99 -11.70
CA LEU A 378 -16.96 17.67 -11.82
C LEU A 378 -15.92 17.46 -10.72
N PHE A 379 -15.14 18.50 -10.38
CA PHE A 379 -14.19 18.45 -9.26
C PHE A 379 -14.93 18.33 -7.91
N VAL A 380 -16.01 19.09 -7.71
CA VAL A 380 -16.84 18.98 -6.50
C VAL A 380 -17.44 17.59 -6.36
N PHE A 381 -17.96 17.00 -7.45
CA PHE A 381 -18.45 15.62 -7.45
C PHE A 381 -17.37 14.65 -6.97
N PHE A 382 -16.17 14.70 -7.55
CA PHE A 382 -15.07 13.81 -7.15
C PHE A 382 -14.61 14.08 -5.72
N GLY A 383 -14.66 15.33 -5.27
CA GLY A 383 -14.34 15.64 -3.89
C GLY A 383 -15.29 14.98 -2.92
N PHE A 384 -16.59 14.91 -3.23
CA PHE A 384 -17.54 14.15 -2.43
C PHE A 384 -17.37 12.64 -2.59
N TYR A 385 -17.07 12.14 -3.79
CA TYR A 385 -16.81 10.72 -4.03
C TYR A 385 -15.64 10.22 -3.15
N ASP A 386 -14.55 10.97 -3.10
CA ASP A 386 -13.34 10.63 -2.36
C ASP A 386 -13.49 10.70 -0.84
N LEU A 387 -14.52 11.39 -0.31
CA LEU A 387 -14.80 11.41 1.12
C LEU A 387 -15.21 10.05 1.70
N ALA A 388 -15.86 9.20 0.89
CA ALA A 388 -16.40 7.92 1.37
C ALA A 388 -16.18 6.78 0.40
N TRP A 389 -16.59 6.90 -0.87
CA TRP A 389 -16.58 5.79 -1.81
C TRP A 389 -15.16 5.29 -2.10
N THR A 390 -14.16 6.17 -2.14
CA THR A 390 -12.76 5.76 -2.34
C THR A 390 -12.19 4.99 -1.14
N PRO A 391 -12.15 5.55 0.09
CA PRO A 391 -11.55 4.85 1.24
C PRO A 391 -12.44 3.76 1.85
N LEU A 392 -13.76 3.99 1.95
CA LEU A 392 -14.66 3.11 2.73
C LEU A 392 -15.13 1.87 1.98
N SER A 393 -15.15 1.85 0.65
CA SER A 393 -15.73 0.72 -0.09
C SER A 393 -15.04 -0.61 0.23
N TYR A 394 -13.71 -0.60 0.36
CA TYR A 394 -12.94 -1.79 0.75
C TYR A 394 -12.84 -1.97 2.26
N MET A 395 -12.62 -0.89 3.02
CA MET A 395 -12.47 -0.97 4.48
C MET A 395 -13.76 -1.40 5.17
N TYR A 396 -14.88 -0.79 4.82
CA TYR A 396 -16.17 -1.10 5.45
C TYR A 396 -16.63 -2.54 5.16
N THR A 397 -16.32 -3.06 3.97
CA THR A 397 -16.69 -4.45 3.62
C THR A 397 -15.87 -5.48 4.39
N VAL A 398 -14.64 -5.18 4.84
CA VAL A 398 -13.90 -6.07 5.75
C VAL A 398 -14.33 -5.92 7.21
N GLU A 399 -14.81 -4.74 7.63
CA GLU A 399 -15.33 -4.46 8.97
C GLU A 399 -16.64 -5.22 9.25
N ILE A 400 -17.58 -5.26 8.30
CA ILE A 400 -18.88 -5.93 8.48
C ILE A 400 -18.82 -7.46 8.36
N LEU A 401 -17.70 -8.01 7.89
CA LEU A 401 -17.54 -9.44 7.67
C LEU A 401 -16.77 -10.10 8.83
N PRO A 402 -17.29 -11.23 9.36
CA PRO A 402 -16.58 -12.02 10.36
C PRO A 402 -15.37 -12.68 9.71
N TYR A 403 -14.35 -12.99 10.52
CA TYR A 403 -13.05 -13.47 10.05
C TYR A 403 -13.16 -14.68 9.10
N ASN A 404 -13.98 -15.67 9.45
CA ASN A 404 -14.20 -16.90 8.67
C ASN A 404 -14.89 -16.71 7.30
N LEU A 405 -15.67 -15.64 7.10
CA LEU A 405 -16.36 -15.33 5.85
C LEU A 405 -15.66 -14.23 5.06
N ARG A 406 -14.71 -13.50 5.67
CA ARG A 406 -14.08 -12.32 5.09
C ARG A 406 -13.48 -12.58 3.72
N THR A 407 -12.63 -13.60 3.59
CA THR A 407 -11.98 -13.93 2.30
C THR A 407 -13.00 -14.27 1.22
N LYS A 408 -14.05 -15.03 1.55
CA LYS A 408 -15.10 -15.39 0.59
C LYS A 408 -15.98 -14.20 0.21
N GLY A 409 -16.30 -13.34 1.18
CA GLY A 409 -17.05 -12.11 0.95
C GLY A 409 -16.28 -11.15 0.06
N GLN A 410 -14.97 -10.99 0.29
CA GLN A 410 -14.11 -10.18 -0.59
C GLN A 410 -14.02 -10.75 -2.01
N ALA A 411 -13.98 -12.08 -2.16
CA ALA A 411 -14.07 -12.70 -3.49
C ALA A 411 -15.39 -12.37 -4.21
N ILE A 412 -16.54 -12.44 -3.50
CA ILE A 412 -17.84 -12.03 -4.05
C ILE A 412 -17.83 -10.54 -4.42
N PHE A 413 -17.29 -9.70 -3.54
CA PHE A 413 -17.17 -8.25 -3.76
C PHE A 413 -16.42 -7.96 -5.07
N SER A 414 -15.24 -8.55 -5.26
CA SER A 414 -14.43 -8.34 -6.47
C SER A 414 -15.13 -8.82 -7.74
N VAL A 415 -15.83 -9.97 -7.71
CA VAL A 415 -16.58 -10.46 -8.87
C VAL A 415 -17.72 -9.53 -9.22
N VAL A 416 -18.54 -9.11 -8.23
CA VAL A 416 -19.67 -8.20 -8.45
C VAL A 416 -19.18 -6.83 -8.93
N GLN A 417 -18.11 -6.31 -8.34
CA GLN A 417 -17.47 -5.07 -8.76
C GLN A 417 -16.98 -5.17 -10.22
N GLY A 418 -16.33 -6.27 -10.60
CA GLY A 418 -15.88 -6.50 -11.97
C GLY A 418 -17.03 -6.55 -12.97
N LEU A 419 -18.14 -7.22 -12.63
CA LEU A 419 -19.34 -7.26 -13.45
C LEU A 419 -19.99 -5.87 -13.58
N ALA A 420 -20.08 -5.11 -12.49
CA ALA A 420 -20.60 -3.75 -12.51
C ALA A 420 -19.73 -2.81 -13.36
N ASN A 421 -18.40 -2.99 -13.33
CA ASN A 421 -17.48 -2.25 -14.18
C ASN A 421 -17.59 -2.64 -15.66
N ALA A 422 -17.79 -3.93 -15.97
CA ALA A 422 -18.00 -4.38 -17.35
C ALA A 422 -19.21 -3.69 -18.00
N VAL A 423 -20.31 -3.53 -17.23
CA VAL A 423 -21.48 -2.74 -17.67
C VAL A 423 -21.07 -1.29 -17.95
N ASN A 424 -20.29 -0.66 -17.07
CA ASN A 424 -19.83 0.71 -17.30
C ASN A 424 -19.03 0.85 -18.61
N GLN A 425 -18.15 -0.09 -18.92
CA GLN A 425 -17.30 0.00 -20.11
C GLN A 425 -18.05 -0.21 -21.42
N TRP A 426 -19.03 -1.11 -21.43
CA TRP A 426 -19.71 -1.51 -22.68
C TRP A 426 -21.06 -0.84 -22.89
N VAL A 427 -21.79 -0.52 -21.82
CA VAL A 427 -23.15 0.03 -21.91
C VAL A 427 -23.15 1.56 -21.89
N ASN A 428 -22.32 2.19 -21.07
CA ASN A 428 -22.32 3.65 -20.94
C ASN A 428 -22.02 4.40 -22.26
N PRO A 429 -21.09 3.98 -23.15
CA PRO A 429 -20.87 4.67 -24.42
C PRO A 429 -22.12 4.67 -25.29
N ILE A 430 -22.80 3.51 -25.38
CA ILE A 430 -24.01 3.33 -26.20
C ILE A 430 -25.12 4.27 -25.72
N ILE A 431 -25.28 4.40 -24.41
CA ILE A 431 -26.30 5.27 -23.83
C ILE A 431 -25.90 6.75 -23.97
N LEU A 432 -24.63 7.09 -23.74
CA LEU A 432 -24.14 8.46 -23.93
C LEU A 432 -24.37 8.96 -25.35
N ASP A 433 -24.13 8.13 -26.36
CA ASP A 433 -24.39 8.46 -27.76
C ASP A 433 -25.88 8.63 -28.05
N ALA A 434 -26.76 7.89 -27.37
CA ALA A 434 -28.20 7.94 -27.60
C ALA A 434 -28.90 9.13 -26.92
N ILE A 435 -28.57 9.40 -25.64
CA ILE A 435 -29.33 10.36 -24.81
C ILE A 435 -28.49 11.52 -24.26
N HIS A 436 -27.17 11.54 -24.52
CA HIS A 436 -26.25 12.63 -24.20
C HIS A 436 -26.41 13.11 -22.74
N TRP A 437 -26.62 14.41 -22.52
CA TRP A 437 -26.72 15.02 -21.19
C TRP A 437 -27.87 14.48 -20.33
N LYS A 438 -28.92 13.89 -20.94
CA LYS A 438 -30.03 13.31 -20.19
C LYS A 438 -29.59 12.07 -19.40
N TYR A 439 -28.44 11.49 -19.73
CA TYR A 439 -27.94 10.31 -19.02
C TYR A 439 -27.59 10.60 -17.56
N TYR A 440 -27.22 11.84 -17.21
CA TYR A 440 -27.00 12.24 -15.81
C TYR A 440 -28.23 12.01 -14.93
N ALA A 441 -29.45 12.05 -15.48
CA ALA A 441 -30.68 11.76 -14.75
C ALA A 441 -30.71 10.33 -14.18
N VAL A 442 -30.13 9.37 -14.90
CA VAL A 442 -30.05 7.97 -14.44
C VAL A 442 -29.19 7.88 -13.18
N TYR A 443 -28.03 8.55 -13.17
CA TYR A 443 -27.14 8.57 -12.01
C TYR A 443 -27.72 9.34 -10.83
N ILE A 444 -28.47 10.41 -11.07
CA ILE A 444 -29.21 11.11 -10.00
C ILE A 444 -30.22 10.14 -9.36
N GLY A 445 -30.94 9.36 -10.16
CA GLY A 445 -31.86 8.33 -9.66
C GLY A 445 -31.15 7.25 -8.83
N ILE A 446 -30.00 6.76 -9.31
CA ILE A 446 -29.17 5.78 -8.59
C ILE A 446 -28.66 6.38 -7.27
N LEU A 447 -28.11 7.59 -7.27
CA LEU A 447 -27.63 8.27 -6.07
C LEU A 447 -28.74 8.51 -5.05
N ALA A 448 -29.94 8.91 -5.50
CA ALA A 448 -31.09 9.07 -4.63
C ALA A 448 -31.48 7.73 -3.95
N PHE A 449 -31.42 6.63 -4.70
CA PHE A 449 -31.63 5.29 -4.16
C PHE A 449 -30.55 4.90 -3.13
N TYR A 450 -29.28 5.18 -3.41
CA TYR A 450 -28.19 4.95 -2.46
C TYR A 450 -28.32 5.79 -1.19
N CYS A 451 -28.75 7.05 -1.27
CA CYS A 451 -29.03 7.87 -0.09
C CYS A 451 -30.05 7.18 0.85
N VAL A 452 -31.12 6.58 0.29
CA VAL A 452 -32.13 5.86 1.08
C VAL A 452 -31.57 4.57 1.68
N ILE A 453 -30.83 3.78 0.90
CA ILE A 453 -30.24 2.53 1.40
C ILE A 453 -29.21 2.81 2.49
N ILE A 454 -28.31 3.76 2.28
CA ILE A 454 -27.29 4.14 3.26
C ILE A 454 -27.96 4.60 4.55
N TYR A 455 -28.98 5.46 4.44
CA TYR A 455 -29.70 5.93 5.62
C TYR A 455 -30.36 4.79 6.40
N ARG A 456 -30.92 3.78 5.73
CA ARG A 456 -31.70 2.72 6.39
C ARG A 456 -30.92 1.47 6.78
N ARG A 457 -29.85 1.11 6.06
CA ARG A 457 -29.23 -0.22 6.13
C ARG A 457 -27.76 -0.21 6.55
N PHE A 458 -27.06 0.92 6.46
CA PHE A 458 -25.63 0.98 6.82
C PHE A 458 -25.49 1.24 8.33
N PRO A 459 -25.04 0.26 9.13
CA PRO A 459 -24.71 0.49 10.53
C PRO A 459 -23.47 1.38 10.68
N GLU A 460 -23.36 2.06 11.81
CA GLU A 460 -22.14 2.74 12.22
C GLU A 460 -21.17 1.73 12.82
N THR A 461 -19.92 1.75 12.36
CA THR A 461 -18.85 0.83 12.78
C THR A 461 -17.73 1.53 13.56
N LYS A 462 -17.79 2.86 13.70
CA LYS A 462 -16.76 3.64 14.40
C LYS A 462 -16.56 3.16 15.84
N GLY A 463 -15.29 2.86 16.17
CA GLY A 463 -14.84 2.58 17.54
C GLY A 463 -15.16 1.18 18.05
N LEU A 464 -15.77 0.33 17.21
CA LEU A 464 -16.08 -1.06 17.54
C LEU A 464 -14.95 -1.97 17.05
N THR A 465 -14.64 -3.00 17.83
CA THR A 465 -13.81 -4.10 17.33
C THR A 465 -14.56 -4.89 16.26
N ILE A 466 -13.85 -5.63 15.42
CA ILE A 466 -14.51 -6.40 14.35
C ILE A 466 -15.41 -7.49 14.97
N GLU A 467 -15.03 -7.94 16.15
CA GLU A 467 -15.68 -8.91 16.99
C GLU A 467 -16.98 -8.33 17.59
N GLU A 468 -16.99 -7.06 18.00
CA GLU A 468 -18.19 -6.35 18.46
C GLU A 468 -19.19 -6.05 17.32
N ILE A 469 -18.71 -5.80 16.09
CA ILE A 469 -19.59 -5.56 14.94
C ILE A 469 -20.48 -6.76 14.64
N VAL A 470 -20.03 -7.98 14.96
CA VAL A 470 -20.85 -9.21 14.82
C VAL A 470 -22.14 -9.10 15.64
N ILE A 471 -22.09 -8.49 16.82
CA ILE A 471 -23.24 -8.32 17.73
C ILE A 471 -24.32 -7.44 17.09
N ILE A 472 -23.94 -6.43 16.30
CA ILE A 472 -24.88 -5.52 15.63
C ILE A 472 -25.76 -6.28 14.61
N PHE A 473 -25.18 -7.26 13.92
CA PHE A 473 -25.90 -8.04 12.92
C PHE A 473 -26.64 -9.24 13.53
N ASP A 474 -26.12 -9.80 14.63
CA ASP A 474 -26.54 -11.10 15.16
C ASP A 474 -27.43 -10.97 16.42
N GLY A 475 -27.46 -9.79 17.05
CA GLY A 475 -28.22 -9.48 18.27
C GLY A 475 -27.76 -10.27 19.51
N ASP A 476 -28.64 -10.41 20.49
CA ASP A 476 -28.42 -11.16 21.76
C ASP A 476 -28.14 -12.66 21.59
N ARG A 477 -28.07 -13.17 20.34
CA ARG A 477 -27.70 -14.56 20.04
C ARG A 477 -26.19 -14.78 19.90
N ALA A 478 -25.38 -13.71 19.97
CA ALA A 478 -23.94 -13.80 20.15
C ALA A 478 -23.61 -14.26 21.59
N LYS A 479 -23.93 -15.52 21.93
CA LYS A 479 -23.48 -16.12 23.19
C LYS A 479 -21.97 -16.37 23.10
N GLY A 480 -21.19 -15.49 23.71
CA GLY A 480 -19.74 -15.64 23.84
C GLY A 480 -18.91 -14.37 23.57
N VAL A 481 -19.48 -13.17 23.65
CA VAL A 481 -18.68 -11.93 23.63
C VAL A 481 -19.20 -11.03 24.75
N SER A 482 -18.42 -10.89 25.83
CA SER A 482 -18.77 -10.02 26.95
C SER A 482 -18.63 -8.55 26.55
N PRO A 483 -19.63 -7.68 26.80
CA PRO A 483 -19.56 -6.25 26.54
C PRO A 483 -18.75 -5.55 27.65
N THR A 484 -17.46 -5.87 27.78
CA THR A 484 -16.59 -5.32 28.84
C THR A 484 -15.68 -4.18 28.36
N ALA A 485 -15.56 -3.96 27.05
CA ALA A 485 -14.61 -2.99 26.47
C ALA A 485 -15.01 -1.51 26.62
N ARG A 486 -16.27 -1.20 26.99
CA ARG A 486 -16.73 0.19 27.13
C ARG A 486 -16.10 0.92 28.33
N VAL A 487 -15.66 0.20 29.36
CA VAL A 487 -15.21 0.81 30.62
C VAL A 487 -13.73 1.22 30.58
N VAL A 488 -12.88 0.55 29.79
CA VAL A 488 -11.43 0.80 29.78
C VAL A 488 -11.02 1.87 28.75
N ARG A 489 -11.77 2.04 27.65
CA ARG A 489 -11.44 3.01 26.58
C ARG A 489 -11.94 4.44 26.82
N ASP A 490 -12.97 4.62 27.66
CA ASP A 490 -13.57 5.94 27.96
C ASP A 490 -12.92 6.66 29.16
N GLU A 491 -11.90 6.07 29.81
CA GLU A 491 -11.10 6.84 30.77
C GLU A 491 -10.26 7.88 30.01
N PRO A 492 -10.42 9.19 30.30
CA PRO A 492 -9.56 10.20 29.73
C PRO A 492 -8.14 9.93 30.22
N ARG A 493 -7.25 9.50 29.31
CA ARG A 493 -5.81 9.58 29.53
C ARG A 493 -5.50 11.05 29.82
N VAL A 494 -5.35 11.38 31.11
CA VAL A 494 -4.69 12.62 31.53
C VAL A 494 -3.30 12.54 30.93
N MET A 495 -3.13 13.27 29.82
CA MET A 495 -1.85 13.48 29.19
C MET A 495 -1.04 14.32 30.17
N GLY A 496 -0.40 13.66 31.14
CA GLY A 496 0.52 14.29 32.06
C GLY A 496 1.62 14.93 31.23
N ASP A 497 1.78 16.25 31.37
CA ASP A 497 2.82 17.01 30.73
C ASP A 497 4.17 16.29 30.84
N CYS A 498 4.76 15.96 29.70
CA CYS A 498 6.08 15.32 29.58
C CYS A 498 7.24 16.23 30.07
N HIS A 499 6.95 17.27 30.84
CA HIS A 499 7.89 18.23 31.38
C HIS A 499 8.09 18.19 32.91
N SER A 500 7.30 17.42 33.68
CA SER A 500 7.47 17.33 35.14
C SER A 500 8.18 16.07 35.66
N ILE A 501 8.37 15.03 34.83
CA ILE A 501 8.99 13.76 35.27
C ILE A 501 10.52 13.89 35.50
N ARG A 502 11.14 15.00 35.08
CA ARG A 502 12.59 15.24 35.27
C ARG A 502 12.99 15.78 36.64
N SER A 503 12.07 16.23 37.51
CA SER A 503 12.43 16.77 38.83
C SER A 503 12.23 15.80 39.99
N GLU A 504 11.28 14.84 39.90
CA GLU A 504 10.99 13.94 41.04
C GLU A 504 11.96 12.75 41.14
N HIS A 505 12.59 12.33 40.04
CA HIS A 505 13.59 11.25 40.05
C HIS A 505 14.99 11.67 40.50
N ALA A 506 15.26 12.98 40.65
CA ALA A 506 16.55 13.48 41.13
C ALA A 506 16.62 13.54 42.66
N ASP A 507 15.50 13.82 43.34
CA ASP A 507 15.47 13.96 44.80
C ASP A 507 15.44 12.60 45.52
N ASP A 508 14.81 11.58 44.93
CA ASP A 508 14.74 10.22 45.52
C ASP A 508 16.07 9.44 45.47
N ILE A 509 17.00 9.84 44.60
CA ILE A 509 18.35 9.26 44.53
C ILE A 509 19.26 9.91 45.59
N SER A 510 19.01 11.16 45.98
CA SER A 510 19.78 11.85 47.03
C SER A 510 19.46 11.37 48.45
N ILE A 511 18.22 10.91 48.70
CA ILE A 511 17.77 10.45 50.02
C ILE A 511 18.27 9.02 50.33
N LYS A 512 18.50 8.17 49.32
CA LYS A 512 18.99 6.80 49.52
C LYS A 512 20.51 6.66 49.69
N GLN A 513 21.31 7.69 49.38
CA GLN A 513 22.76 7.66 49.61
C GLN A 513 23.21 8.15 50.99
N ASN A 514 22.36 8.89 51.73
CA ASN A 514 22.70 9.37 53.08
C ASN A 514 22.23 8.46 54.24
N GLY A 515 21.68 7.27 53.94
CA GLY A 515 21.14 6.33 54.93
C GLY A 515 22.01 5.11 55.26
N MET A 516 23.18 4.96 54.65
CA MET A 516 24.07 3.79 54.81
C MET A 516 25.45 4.13 55.39
N GLU A 517 25.49 4.90 56.48
CA GLU A 517 26.63 4.91 57.40
C GLU A 517 26.14 4.90 58.86
N GLY A 518 26.27 3.77 59.56
CA GLY A 518 26.22 3.74 61.02
C GLY A 518 25.59 2.49 61.65
N LYS A 519 26.43 1.79 62.45
CA LYS A 519 26.14 0.70 63.42
C LYS A 519 26.07 -0.71 62.80
N SER A 520 27.16 -1.46 62.72
CA SER A 520 28.04 -2.06 63.75
C SER A 520 27.43 -3.25 64.52
N ASN A 521 28.22 -4.33 64.46
CA ASN A 521 28.39 -5.45 65.40
C ASN A 521 27.30 -6.52 65.53
N GLY A 522 27.72 -7.78 65.27
CA GLY A 522 27.22 -8.92 66.03
C GLY A 522 27.15 -10.26 65.29
N ASN A 523 28.30 -10.91 65.14
CA ASN A 523 28.52 -12.34 65.41
C ASN A 523 27.66 -13.45 64.75
N VAL A 524 28.41 -14.38 64.14
CA VAL A 524 28.42 -15.85 64.40
C VAL A 524 27.66 -16.78 63.41
N THR A 525 28.49 -17.47 62.60
CA THR A 525 28.48 -18.89 62.17
C THR A 525 27.26 -19.45 61.42
N ALA A 526 27.38 -19.87 60.16
CA ALA A 526 27.98 -21.13 59.64
C ALA A 526 26.97 -22.30 59.54
N SER A 527 27.24 -23.19 58.56
CA SER A 527 26.59 -24.48 58.25
C SER A 527 25.42 -24.38 57.24
N GLU A 528 25.58 -24.65 55.94
CA GLU A 528 25.93 -25.90 55.23
C GLU A 528 24.71 -26.62 54.64
N ARG A 529 24.83 -26.93 53.34
CA ARG A 529 24.33 -28.12 52.59
C ARG A 529 22.81 -28.18 52.35
N VAL A 530 22.29 -28.55 51.17
CA VAL A 530 22.79 -29.33 50.00
C VAL A 530 22.30 -28.67 48.73
#